data_AF-A0A9D9S4B0-F1
#
_entry.id   AF-A0A9D9S4B0-F1
#
_cell.length_a   1.000
_cell.length_b   1.000
_cell.length_c   1.000
_cell.angle_alpha   90.00
_cell.angle_beta   90.00
_cell.angle_gamma   90.00
#
_symmetry.space_group_name_H-M   'P 1'
#
loop_
_entity.id
_entity.type
_entity.pdbx_description
1 polymer ?
#
loop_
_entity_poly.entity_id
_entity_poly.type
_entity_poly.pdbx_seq_one_letter_code
_entity_poly.pdbx_strand_id
1 'polypeptide(L)'
;MNRRSLTLALFAASLSFSAVAANFSCPDLAGAVQVNACPTEEELKFTYNGYCSDNAKAYANQTDSCIRYEDYRQMKNTARWESKDGEFDGYVSCELPASEFKALKATSLKVVQQGKLTKLVCTYPKGINFTYRTKSACKLLDEKACAADAANCKAACD
;
A
#
# COMPACT_ATOMS: atom_id res chain seq x y z
N MET A 1 57.54 -34.26 -11.11
CA MET A 1 57.74 -33.23 -12.16
C MET A 1 56.54 -33.30 -13.09
N ASN A 2 55.78 -32.26 -13.44
CA ASN A 2 55.86 -30.84 -13.14
C ASN A 2 54.50 -30.18 -13.48
N ARG A 3 53.96 -29.44 -12.51
CA ARG A 3 53.32 -28.11 -12.63
C ARG A 3 52.95 -27.63 -14.04
N ARG A 4 51.64 -27.63 -14.34
CA ARG A 4 50.97 -26.62 -15.17
C ARG A 4 49.64 -26.27 -14.49
N SER A 5 49.70 -25.46 -13.43
CA SER A 5 49.29 -24.03 -13.45
C SER A 5 47.84 -23.90 -13.91
N LEU A 6 46.80 -23.97 -13.07
CA LEU A 6 46.58 -23.35 -11.75
C LEU A 6 46.57 -21.82 -11.83
N THR A 7 45.84 -21.24 -12.80
CA THR A 7 45.59 -19.78 -12.90
C THR A 7 44.33 -19.50 -13.73
N LEU A 8 43.13 -19.86 -13.25
CA LEU A 8 41.86 -19.31 -13.77
C LEU A 8 40.66 -19.47 -12.82
N ALA A 9 40.89 -19.69 -11.53
CA ALA A 9 39.83 -19.89 -10.54
C ALA A 9 39.80 -18.80 -9.45
N LEU A 10 40.26 -17.57 -9.76
CA LEU A 10 40.37 -16.50 -8.74
C LEU A 10 39.67 -15.17 -9.07
N PHE A 11 38.70 -15.17 -10.00
CA PHE A 11 37.88 -13.98 -10.28
C PHE A 11 36.37 -14.19 -10.04
N ALA A 12 35.99 -15.21 -9.27
CA ALA A 12 34.61 -15.44 -8.83
C ALA A 12 34.38 -15.08 -7.35
N ALA A 13 35.27 -14.28 -6.74
CA ALA A 13 35.11 -13.81 -5.38
C ALA A 13 34.48 -12.40 -5.38
N SER A 14 33.37 -12.30 -4.65
CA SER A 14 32.81 -11.08 -4.05
C SER A 14 32.24 -9.99 -4.97
N LEU A 15 31.13 -10.29 -5.65
CA LEU A 15 30.02 -9.33 -5.67
C LEU A 15 29.04 -9.75 -4.58
N SER A 16 29.46 -9.61 -3.31
CA SER A 16 28.53 -9.63 -2.19
C SER A 16 27.73 -8.32 -2.28
N PHE A 17 26.56 -8.37 -2.92
CA PHE A 17 25.58 -7.31 -2.76
C PHE A 17 25.16 -7.32 -1.30
N SER A 18 25.75 -6.43 -0.49
CA SER A 18 25.18 -6.09 0.80
C SER A 18 23.76 -5.62 0.53
N ALA A 19 22.76 -6.39 0.96
CA ALA A 19 21.38 -5.95 0.95
C ALA A 19 21.31 -4.67 1.80
N VAL A 20 21.17 -3.52 1.14
CA VAL A 20 20.98 -2.25 1.84
C VAL A 20 19.51 -2.23 2.24
N ALA A 21 19.24 -2.43 3.53
CA ALA A 21 17.89 -2.32 4.05
C ALA A 21 17.34 -0.93 3.72
N ALA A 22 16.31 -0.87 2.88
CA ALA A 22 15.69 0.39 2.47
C ALA A 22 14.87 0.95 3.63
N ASN A 23 15.06 2.24 3.91
CA ASN A 23 14.31 2.93 4.95
C ASN A 23 13.10 3.64 4.35
N PHE A 24 11.94 3.43 4.95
CA PHE A 24 10.67 3.99 4.53
C PHE A 24 10.06 4.82 5.65
N SER A 25 9.48 5.96 5.29
CA SER A 25 8.60 6.77 6.14
C SER A 25 7.25 6.92 5.46
N CYS A 26 6.24 7.39 6.19
CA CYS A 26 4.97 7.71 5.55
C CYS A 26 5.13 8.85 4.54
N PRO A 27 4.52 8.73 3.35
CA PRO A 27 4.65 9.77 2.33
C PRO A 27 3.96 11.07 2.76
N ASP A 28 4.54 12.20 2.37
CA ASP A 28 3.83 13.47 2.43
C ASP A 28 2.80 13.55 1.30
N LEU A 29 1.53 13.69 1.66
CA LEU A 29 0.43 13.64 0.69
C LEU A 29 0.39 14.88 -0.22
N ALA A 30 1.10 15.96 0.13
CA ALA A 30 1.25 17.12 -0.75
C ALA A 30 1.75 16.75 -2.16
N GLY A 31 2.68 15.79 -2.23
CA GLY A 31 3.26 15.28 -3.47
C GLY A 31 2.50 14.11 -4.11
N ALA A 32 1.41 13.63 -3.52
CA ALA A 32 0.67 12.50 -4.04
C ALA A 32 -0.04 12.82 -5.36
N VAL A 33 -0.14 11.83 -6.22
CA VAL A 33 -0.74 11.92 -7.56
C VAL A 33 -1.91 10.95 -7.69
N GLN A 34 -2.99 11.40 -8.30
CA GLN A 34 -4.12 10.56 -8.64
C GLN A 34 -3.78 9.79 -9.91
N VAL A 35 -3.90 8.46 -9.88
CA VAL A 35 -3.47 7.60 -11.02
C VAL A 35 -4.64 7.03 -11.82
N ASN A 36 -5.86 7.12 -11.32
CA ASN A 36 -7.08 6.85 -12.09
C ASN A 36 -8.18 7.86 -11.80
N ALA A 37 -9.06 8.06 -12.77
CA ALA A 37 -10.23 8.91 -12.61
C ALA A 37 -11.17 8.39 -11.51
N CYS A 38 -11.92 9.31 -10.92
CA CYS A 38 -13.07 8.97 -10.10
C CYS A 38 -14.17 8.36 -10.97
N PRO A 39 -14.84 7.29 -10.52
CA PRO A 39 -15.90 6.68 -11.30
C PRO A 39 -17.08 7.64 -11.46
N THR A 40 -17.75 7.60 -12.61
CA THR A 40 -18.99 8.36 -12.80
C THR A 40 -20.14 7.72 -12.04
N GLU A 41 -21.23 8.47 -11.87
CA GLU A 41 -22.45 7.95 -11.24
C GLU A 41 -23.05 6.78 -12.05
N GLU A 42 -22.97 6.84 -13.38
CA GLU A 42 -23.40 5.77 -14.28
C GLU A 42 -22.54 4.52 -14.11
N GLU A 43 -21.22 4.67 -14.03
CA GLU A 43 -20.29 3.56 -13.77
C GLU A 43 -20.54 2.91 -12.41
N LEU A 44 -20.79 3.71 -11.37
CA LEU A 44 -21.12 3.22 -10.04
C LEU A 44 -22.46 2.45 -10.04
N LYS A 45 -23.50 2.96 -10.72
CA LYS A 45 -24.79 2.25 -10.85
C LYS A 45 -24.64 0.95 -11.64
N PHE A 46 -23.86 0.97 -12.71
CA PHE A 46 -23.59 -0.22 -13.51
C PHE A 46 -22.87 -1.30 -12.71
N THR A 47 -21.80 -0.93 -11.99
CA THR A 47 -21.01 -1.85 -11.17
C THR A 47 -21.74 -2.31 -9.91
N TYR A 48 -22.68 -1.52 -9.37
CA TYR A 48 -23.59 -1.94 -8.31
C TYR A 48 -24.46 -3.13 -8.74
N ASN A 49 -25.03 -3.09 -9.95
CA ASN A 49 -25.80 -4.21 -10.48
C ASN A 49 -24.96 -5.48 -10.57
N GLY A 50 -23.71 -5.38 -11.01
CA GLY A 50 -22.77 -6.51 -11.01
C GLY A 50 -22.44 -7.00 -9.60
N TYR A 51 -22.19 -6.10 -8.65
CA TYR A 51 -21.91 -6.44 -7.25
C TYR A 51 -23.09 -7.15 -6.55
N CYS A 52 -24.32 -6.74 -6.86
CA CYS A 52 -25.52 -7.32 -6.28
C CYS A 52 -26.00 -8.59 -6.99
N SER A 53 -25.66 -8.78 -8.27
CA SER A 53 -25.98 -9.99 -9.03
C SER A 53 -24.88 -11.05 -8.97
N ASP A 54 -23.81 -10.81 -8.22
CA ASP A 54 -22.74 -11.78 -8.01
C ASP A 54 -23.28 -13.02 -7.28
N ASN A 55 -23.57 -14.04 -8.09
CA ASN A 55 -24.13 -15.31 -7.66
C ASN A 55 -23.24 -16.05 -6.65
N ALA A 56 -21.96 -15.67 -6.50
CA ALA A 56 -21.12 -16.19 -5.43
C ALA A 56 -21.74 -15.97 -4.04
N LYS A 57 -22.51 -14.89 -3.85
CA LYS A 57 -23.28 -14.66 -2.61
C LYS A 57 -24.51 -15.57 -2.50
N ALA A 58 -25.23 -15.77 -3.61
CA ALA A 58 -26.40 -16.64 -3.67
C ALA A 58 -26.04 -18.11 -3.36
N TYR A 59 -24.88 -18.59 -3.82
CA TYR A 59 -24.39 -19.95 -3.54
C TYR A 59 -23.65 -20.08 -2.20
N ALA A 60 -23.35 -18.97 -1.52
CA ALA A 60 -22.74 -18.95 -0.19
C ALA A 60 -23.76 -18.95 0.96
N ASN A 61 -25.05 -19.23 0.69
CA ASN A 61 -26.17 -19.12 1.64
C ASN A 61 -26.28 -17.74 2.32
N GLN A 62 -25.71 -16.69 1.72
CA GLN A 62 -25.88 -15.32 2.18
C GLN A 62 -27.22 -14.83 1.64
N THR A 63 -28.24 -14.87 2.50
CA THR A 63 -29.63 -14.48 2.18
C THR A 63 -29.88 -12.98 2.35
N ASP A 64 -28.86 -12.22 2.72
CA ASP A 64 -28.98 -10.79 2.91
C ASP A 64 -29.27 -10.09 1.57
N SER A 65 -30.27 -9.21 1.58
CA SER A 65 -30.50 -8.26 0.49
C SER A 65 -29.21 -7.50 0.19
N CYS A 66 -28.95 -7.21 -1.09
CA CYS A 66 -27.80 -6.37 -1.44
C CYS A 66 -27.80 -5.08 -0.61
N ILE A 67 -26.61 -4.62 -0.21
CA ILE A 67 -26.45 -3.35 0.51
C ILE A 67 -27.12 -2.21 -0.27
N ARG A 68 -27.51 -1.14 0.43
CA ARG A 68 -28.08 0.02 -0.26
C ARG A 68 -27.07 0.62 -1.23
N TYR A 69 -27.55 1.22 -2.31
CA TYR A 69 -26.68 1.87 -3.29
C TYR A 69 -25.82 2.96 -2.66
N GLU A 70 -26.33 3.70 -1.67
CA GLU A 70 -25.55 4.75 -1.00
C GLU A 70 -24.33 4.18 -0.25
N ASP A 71 -24.51 3.03 0.43
CA ASP A 71 -23.44 2.34 1.15
C ASP A 71 -22.40 1.76 0.16
N TYR A 72 -22.88 1.20 -0.96
CA TYR A 72 -22.02 0.76 -2.05
C TYR A 72 -21.20 1.91 -2.64
N ARG A 73 -21.87 3.03 -2.92
CA ARG A 73 -21.26 4.24 -3.46
C ARG A 73 -20.20 4.78 -2.50
N GLN A 74 -20.47 4.83 -1.20
CA GLN A 74 -19.48 5.23 -0.21
C GLN A 74 -18.23 4.34 -0.23
N MET A 75 -18.38 3.04 -0.46
CA MET A 75 -17.28 2.08 -0.54
C MET A 75 -16.50 2.15 -1.86
N LYS A 76 -17.18 2.41 -2.98
CA LYS A 76 -16.62 2.26 -4.34
C LYS A 76 -16.31 3.57 -5.04
N ASN A 77 -16.85 4.69 -4.56
CA ASN A 77 -16.54 6.02 -5.07
C ASN A 77 -15.16 6.51 -4.59
N THR A 78 -14.13 5.78 -5.00
CA THR A 78 -12.74 6.03 -4.62
C THR A 78 -11.85 6.00 -5.85
N ALA A 79 -10.81 6.82 -5.84
CA ALA A 79 -9.71 6.74 -6.80
C ALA A 79 -8.44 6.28 -6.10
N ARG A 80 -7.55 5.63 -6.85
CA ARG A 80 -6.21 5.27 -6.42
C ARG A 80 -5.30 6.49 -6.55
N TRP A 81 -4.53 6.69 -5.50
CA TRP A 81 -3.49 7.71 -5.42
C TRP A 81 -2.18 7.03 -5.06
N GLU A 82 -1.09 7.58 -5.57
CA GLU A 82 0.27 7.12 -5.31
C GLU A 82 1.10 8.24 -4.69
N SER A 83 2.07 7.86 -3.85
CA SER A 83 3.07 8.78 -3.33
C SER A 83 3.89 9.37 -4.47
N LYS A 84 4.62 10.45 -4.20
CA LYS A 84 5.43 11.15 -5.21
C LYS A 84 6.43 10.22 -5.93
N ASP A 85 6.94 9.23 -5.21
CA ASP A 85 7.87 8.21 -5.68
C ASP A 85 7.19 6.92 -6.18
N GLY A 86 5.86 6.80 -6.07
CA GLY A 86 5.09 5.64 -6.53
C GLY A 86 5.17 4.40 -5.62
N GLU A 87 5.94 4.43 -4.53
CA GLU A 87 6.17 3.27 -3.66
C GLU A 87 4.96 2.92 -2.78
N PHE A 88 4.21 3.94 -2.36
CA PHE A 88 3.01 3.79 -1.55
C PHE A 88 1.77 4.15 -2.36
N ASP A 89 0.73 3.33 -2.23
CA ASP A 89 -0.55 3.60 -2.86
C ASP A 89 -1.74 3.43 -1.90
N GLY A 90 -2.81 4.16 -2.17
CA GLY A 90 -4.03 4.11 -1.38
C GLY A 90 -5.26 4.47 -2.19
N TYR A 91 -6.43 4.03 -1.73
CA TYR A 91 -7.71 4.46 -2.28
C TYR A 91 -8.27 5.59 -1.44
N VAL A 92 -8.64 6.69 -2.08
CA VAL A 92 -9.15 7.90 -1.46
C VAL A 92 -10.54 8.18 -2.01
N SER A 93 -11.48 8.54 -1.14
CA SER A 93 -12.82 8.94 -1.56
C SER A 93 -12.76 10.09 -2.56
N CYS A 94 -13.53 9.96 -3.63
CA CYS A 94 -13.70 10.98 -4.65
C CYS A 94 -14.52 12.19 -4.18
N GLU A 95 -15.12 12.11 -2.99
CA GLU A 95 -15.83 13.22 -2.35
C GLU A 95 -14.90 14.07 -1.48
N LEU A 96 -13.68 13.59 -1.18
CA LEU A 96 -12.71 14.35 -0.43
C LEU A 96 -11.98 15.33 -1.36
N PRO A 97 -12.06 16.65 -1.12
CA PRO A 97 -11.32 17.62 -1.93
C PRO A 97 -9.81 17.33 -1.91
N ALA A 98 -9.18 17.38 -3.07
CA ALA A 98 -7.75 17.08 -3.19
C ALA A 98 -6.88 17.98 -2.30
N SER A 99 -7.25 19.25 -2.13
CA SER A 99 -6.55 20.18 -1.22
C SER A 99 -6.60 19.72 0.24
N GLU A 100 -7.75 19.23 0.69
CA GLU A 100 -7.92 18.70 2.05
C GLU A 100 -7.12 17.39 2.22
N PHE A 101 -7.25 16.46 1.27
CA PHE A 101 -6.48 15.21 1.26
C PHE A 101 -4.97 15.45 1.33
N LYS A 102 -4.46 16.36 0.49
CA LYS A 102 -3.03 16.67 0.39
C LYS A 102 -2.46 17.37 1.62
N ALA A 103 -3.31 17.95 2.46
CA ALA A 103 -2.90 18.58 3.71
C ALA A 103 -2.83 17.60 4.90
N LEU A 104 -3.35 16.38 4.75
CA LEU A 104 -3.38 15.40 5.83
C LEU A 104 -1.96 14.93 6.20
N LYS A 105 -1.78 14.66 7.50
CA LYS A 105 -0.54 14.12 8.06
C LYS A 105 -0.75 12.71 8.61
N ALA A 106 0.28 11.89 8.52
CA ALA A 106 0.22 10.51 8.98
C ALA A 106 0.00 10.46 10.50
N THR A 107 -0.90 9.59 10.94
CA THR A 107 -1.21 9.34 12.34
C THR A 107 -0.66 8.00 12.84
N SER A 108 -0.26 7.09 11.94
CA SER A 108 0.51 5.90 12.31
C SER A 108 1.24 5.29 11.11
N LEU A 109 2.35 4.60 11.38
CA LEU A 109 2.98 3.63 10.47
C LEU A 109 3.00 2.26 11.17
N LYS A 110 2.54 1.22 10.47
CA LYS A 110 2.51 -0.15 11.00
C LYS A 110 3.09 -1.15 10.00
N VAL A 111 3.75 -2.18 10.52
CA VAL A 111 4.12 -3.37 9.76
C VAL A 111 2.97 -4.38 9.88
N VAL A 112 2.44 -4.85 8.75
CA VAL A 112 1.33 -5.82 8.70
C VAL A 112 1.70 -6.98 7.79
N GLN A 113 1.51 -8.21 8.25
CA GLN A 113 1.68 -9.40 7.42
C GLN A 113 0.38 -9.75 6.68
N GLN A 114 0.46 -9.98 5.36
CA GLN A 114 -0.63 -10.49 4.55
C GLN A 114 -0.14 -11.67 3.69
N GLY A 115 -0.39 -12.89 4.17
CA GLY A 115 0.13 -14.09 3.51
C GLY A 115 1.66 -14.09 3.49
N LYS A 116 2.24 -14.05 2.28
CA LYS A 116 3.71 -13.98 2.07
C LYS A 116 4.23 -12.55 1.84
N LEU A 117 3.37 -11.54 1.97
CA LEU A 117 3.72 -10.14 1.78
C LEU A 117 3.78 -9.41 3.11
N THR A 118 4.82 -8.61 3.30
CA THR A 118 4.88 -7.59 4.33
C THR A 118 4.34 -6.28 3.78
N LYS A 119 3.53 -5.60 4.58
CA LYS A 119 2.99 -4.27 4.28
C LYS A 119 3.51 -3.25 5.28
N LEU A 120 3.89 -2.09 4.77
CA LEU A 120 4.00 -0.88 5.57
C LEU A 120 2.73 -0.07 5.34
N VAL A 121 1.92 0.09 6.39
CA VAL A 121 0.63 0.79 6.32
C VAL A 121 0.73 2.11 7.04
N CYS A 122 0.67 3.19 6.27
CA CYS A 122 0.56 4.55 6.75
C CYS A 122 -0.91 4.95 6.83
N THR A 123 -1.38 5.24 8.03
CA THR A 123 -2.75 5.70 8.28
C THR A 123 -2.76 7.21 8.43
N TYR A 124 -3.78 7.84 7.84
CA TYR A 124 -4.07 9.25 7.90
C TYR A 124 -5.49 9.44 8.45
N PRO A 125 -5.87 10.67 8.86
CA PRO A 125 -7.25 10.98 9.23
C PRO A 125 -8.25 10.55 8.16
N LYS A 126 -9.52 10.38 8.57
CA LYS A 126 -10.61 9.87 7.71
C LYS A 126 -10.42 8.43 7.21
N GLY A 127 -9.56 7.65 7.88
CA GLY A 127 -9.37 6.23 7.61
C GLY A 127 -8.58 5.93 6.34
N ILE A 128 -7.89 6.93 5.78
CA ILE A 128 -7.10 6.79 4.56
C ILE A 128 -5.82 6.01 4.88
N ASN A 129 -5.52 5.02 4.05
CA ASN A 129 -4.30 4.22 4.18
C ASN A 129 -3.49 4.26 2.90
N PHE A 130 -2.20 4.58 3.01
CA PHE A 130 -1.20 4.38 1.96
C PHE A 130 -0.35 3.17 2.34
N THR A 131 -0.15 2.27 1.39
CA THR A 131 0.47 0.98 1.64
C THR A 131 1.64 0.75 0.69
N TYR A 132 2.81 0.47 1.26
CA TYR A 132 3.91 -0.16 0.54
C TYR A 132 3.83 -1.67 0.75
N ARG A 133 4.09 -2.47 -0.30
CA ARG A 133 4.01 -3.93 -0.27
C ARG A 133 5.32 -4.53 -0.75
N THR A 134 5.86 -5.46 0.02
CA THR A 134 7.08 -6.17 -0.34
C THR A 134 7.02 -7.64 0.09
N LYS A 135 7.87 -8.47 -0.50
CA LYS A 135 8.14 -9.85 -0.02
C LYS A 135 9.21 -9.87 1.08
N SER A 136 9.96 -8.79 1.23
CA SER A 136 10.98 -8.62 2.26
C SER A 136 10.37 -8.58 3.66
N ALA A 137 11.18 -8.91 4.66
CA ALA A 137 10.83 -8.61 6.04
C ALA A 137 10.96 -7.09 6.26
N CYS A 138 10.06 -6.51 7.05
CA CYS A 138 10.17 -5.13 7.49
C CYS A 138 9.98 -5.02 9.00
N LYS A 139 10.59 -4.01 9.60
CA LYS A 139 10.43 -3.67 11.03
C LYS A 139 10.40 -2.17 11.22
N LEU A 140 9.68 -1.70 12.24
CA LEU A 140 9.82 -0.31 12.69
C LEU A 140 11.22 -0.14 13.29
N LEU A 141 11.86 0.99 13.02
CA LEU A 141 13.18 1.30 13.57
C LEU A 141 13.11 1.61 15.07
N ASP A 142 12.03 2.28 15.51
CA ASP A 142 11.75 2.58 16.91
C ASP A 142 10.24 2.61 17.14
N GLU A 143 9.69 1.53 17.68
CA GLU A 143 8.24 1.39 17.92
C GLU A 143 7.70 2.43 18.91
N LYS A 144 8.50 2.81 19.93
CA LYS A 144 8.06 3.76 20.95
C LYS A 144 8.02 5.17 20.39
N ALA A 145 9.04 5.57 19.64
CA ALA A 145 9.05 6.85 18.95
C ALA A 145 7.92 6.94 17.92
N CYS A 146 7.69 5.86 17.17
CA CYS A 146 6.59 5.78 16.20
C CYS A 146 5.19 5.93 16.83
N ALA A 147 5.00 5.46 18.06
CA ALA A 147 3.74 5.62 18.79
C ALA A 147 3.54 7.06 19.29
N ALA A 148 4.62 7.79 19.57
CA ALA A 148 4.57 9.19 20.02
C ALA A 148 4.51 10.19 18.85
N ASP A 149 5.16 9.86 17.73
CA ASP A 149 5.25 10.71 16.55
C ASP A 149 5.25 9.86 15.27
N ALA A 150 4.06 9.68 14.73
CA ALA A 150 3.87 8.93 13.49
C ALA A 150 4.46 9.60 12.25
N ALA A 151 4.62 10.93 12.25
CA ALA A 151 5.14 11.67 11.11
C ALA A 151 6.64 11.41 10.91
N ASN A 152 7.36 11.19 12.01
CA ASN A 152 8.79 10.86 12.00
C ASN A 152 9.07 9.35 12.10
N CYS A 153 8.04 8.51 12.12
CA CYS A 153 8.19 7.07 12.17
C CYS A 153 8.86 6.52 10.90
N LYS A 154 9.77 5.57 11.10
CA LYS A 154 10.52 4.91 10.03
C LYS A 154 10.48 3.40 10.17
N ALA A 155 10.46 2.72 9.04
CA ALA A 155 10.64 1.27 8.94
C ALA A 155 11.84 0.96 8.06
N ALA A 156 12.51 -0.16 8.33
CA ALA A 156 13.49 -0.74 7.42
C ALA A 156 12.93 -2.05 6.85
N CYS A 157 13.18 -2.28 5.56
CA CYS A 157 12.89 -3.55 4.88
C CYS A 157 14.18 -4.12 4.26
N ASP A 158 14.38 -5.43 4.40
CA ASP A 158 15.61 -6.14 3.98
C ASP A 158 15.69 -6.51 2.50
#